data_AF-A0A3D5D944-F1
#
_entry.id   AF-A0A3D5D944-F1
#
_cell.length_a   1.000
_cell.length_b   1.000
_cell.length_c   1.000
_cell.angle_alpha   90.00
_cell.angle_beta   90.00
_cell.angle_gamma   90.00
#
_symmetry.space_group_name_H-M   'P 1'
#
loop_
_entity.id
_entity.type
_entity.pdbx_description
1 polymer ?
#
loop_
_entity_poly.entity_id
_entity_poly.type
_entity_poly.pdbx_seq_one_letter_code
_entity_poly.pdbx_strand_id
1 'polypeptide(L)'
;MNRLILAVGAFLGVSAPAADTPAAAKAALIKGAAYMRSISAQGGYLWRYSTDLKLVAGESRANVTTQWLQPPGTPAVGMALLEAYQRTGGKALLDHALAAGAALAAAQLPSGGWDYRFDFSDPQRSKRRNISTFDDDTTQSCLRYLLALGEVAKGNSPREQAIRNARDLGLRKLLEAQYPNGAWPQRYDGMPKAAKNFPVLKARYPKSWPRNYPKANYINHYTFNDNSHRDCVLLALQAHRVTGALKFLLAARRGGDFILLAQMPEPQPAWAQQYNARMEPAWARRFEPASITGGESVGACRTLIDLYLATGDAKYLRAVDAAVKWYRRSAIAPDKWARFYELQTNRPLYFTKEYKLTYSDADLPTHYSFQSSYGVERMIRYYEAVKKAGRAAWLVSQKSKPLTAAQLTARARGMEKKIRTIVAAQDAQGRWVTRTKLETRGMKFGDRIETREFIQNVGVLSEYLSLLR
;
A
#
# COMPACT_ATOMS: atom_id res chain seq x y z
N MET A 1 -45.78 45.32 53.84
CA MET A 1 -45.79 44.49 52.61
C MET A 1 -44.47 44.67 51.89
N ASN A 2 -43.68 43.58 51.84
CA ASN A 2 -42.36 43.49 51.22
C ASN A 2 -42.39 43.85 49.72
N ARG A 3 -41.41 44.65 49.27
CA ARG A 3 -40.95 44.60 47.88
C ARG A 3 -39.43 44.50 47.84
N LEU A 4 -39.01 43.30 47.45
CA LEU A 4 -37.65 42.83 47.22
C LEU A 4 -37.03 43.61 46.05
N ILE A 5 -35.81 44.13 46.22
CA ILE A 5 -34.97 44.65 45.14
C ILE A 5 -34.31 43.45 44.46
N LEU A 6 -34.66 43.18 43.20
CA LEU A 6 -34.04 42.14 42.39
C LEU A 6 -32.83 42.74 41.65
N ALA A 7 -31.62 42.47 42.14
CA ALA A 7 -30.38 42.77 41.44
C ALA A 7 -30.16 41.74 40.33
N VAL A 8 -30.32 42.15 39.07
CA VAL A 8 -29.97 41.33 37.90
C VAL A 8 -28.46 41.39 37.72
N GLY A 9 -27.76 40.36 38.20
CA GLY A 9 -26.34 40.17 37.92
C GLY A 9 -26.15 39.75 36.46
N ALA A 10 -25.60 40.66 35.64
CA ALA A 10 -25.13 40.33 34.31
C ALA A 10 -23.90 39.42 34.42
N PHE A 11 -24.08 38.11 34.28
CA PHE A 11 -22.99 37.19 34.01
C PHE A 11 -22.49 37.47 32.59
N LEU A 12 -21.46 38.32 32.49
CA LEU A 12 -20.58 38.35 31.32
C LEU A 12 -19.92 36.99 31.22
N GLY A 13 -20.47 36.13 30.37
CA GLY A 13 -19.82 34.89 29.96
C GLY A 13 -18.47 35.25 29.36
N VAL A 14 -17.40 35.05 30.13
CA VAL A 14 -16.04 35.10 29.63
C VAL A 14 -15.94 33.97 28.62
N SER A 15 -16.08 34.29 27.33
CA SER A 15 -15.71 33.36 26.27
C SER A 15 -14.22 33.10 26.46
N ALA A 16 -13.86 31.90 26.91
CA ALA A 16 -12.48 31.47 26.90
C ALA A 16 -11.92 31.76 25.49
N PRO A 17 -10.78 32.45 25.36
CA PRO A 17 -10.22 32.76 24.05
C PRO A 17 -10.09 31.45 23.28
N ALA A 18 -10.63 31.42 22.06
CA ALA A 18 -10.57 30.24 21.20
C ALA A 18 -9.11 29.80 21.12
N ALA A 19 -8.80 28.63 21.68
CA ALA A 19 -7.43 28.15 21.82
C ALA A 19 -6.65 28.30 20.50
N ASP A 20 -5.41 28.79 20.61
CA ASP A 20 -4.48 28.95 19.49
C ASP A 20 -4.37 27.62 18.73
N THR A 21 -5.00 27.56 17.56
CA THR A 21 -5.16 26.33 16.78
C THR A 21 -3.84 25.82 16.23
N PRO A 22 -2.95 26.67 15.68
CA PRO A 22 -1.56 26.31 15.41
C PRO A 22 -0.83 25.64 16.60
N ALA A 23 -0.84 26.25 17.78
CA ALA A 23 -0.18 25.69 18.95
C ALA A 23 -0.80 24.35 19.39
N ALA A 24 -2.14 24.27 19.41
CA ALA A 24 -2.85 23.06 19.75
C ALA A 24 -2.62 21.92 18.74
N ALA A 25 -2.55 22.24 17.44
CA ALA A 25 -2.24 21.27 16.39
C ALA A 25 -0.81 20.71 16.53
N LYS A 26 0.16 21.58 16.81
CA LYS A 26 1.56 21.16 17.07
C LYS A 26 1.65 20.28 18.32
N ALA A 27 0.98 20.66 19.40
CA ALA A 27 0.92 19.87 20.63
C ALA A 27 0.30 18.48 20.37
N ALA A 28 -0.84 18.43 19.67
CA ALA A 28 -1.51 17.18 19.35
C ALA A 28 -0.67 16.26 18.45
N LEU A 29 0.03 16.82 17.46
CA LEU A 29 0.94 16.09 16.58
C LEU A 29 2.05 15.40 17.39
N ILE A 30 2.76 16.16 18.23
CA ILE A 30 3.87 15.64 19.03
C ILE A 30 3.37 14.63 20.06
N LYS A 31 2.27 14.92 20.75
CA LYS A 31 1.70 14.05 21.78
C LYS A 31 1.23 12.72 21.21
N GLY A 32 0.55 12.73 20.06
CA GLY A 32 0.12 11.51 19.39
C GLY A 32 1.30 10.66 18.90
N ALA A 33 2.34 11.30 18.36
CA ALA A 33 3.55 10.61 17.93
C ALA A 33 4.29 9.96 19.12
N ALA A 34 4.37 10.66 20.26
CA ALA A 34 4.96 10.14 21.49
C ALA A 34 4.17 8.95 22.05
N TYR A 35 2.83 9.01 22.04
CA TYR A 35 2.00 7.87 22.45
C TYR A 35 2.21 6.64 21.57
N MET A 36 2.19 6.81 20.23
CA MET A 36 2.46 5.68 19.34
C MET A 36 3.84 5.09 19.60
N ARG A 37 4.86 5.93 19.83
CA ARG A 37 6.20 5.47 20.19
C ARG A 37 6.20 4.67 21.50
N SER A 38 5.45 5.07 22.52
CA SER A 38 5.41 4.39 23.82
C SER A 38 4.79 2.99 23.77
N ILE A 39 3.92 2.71 22.79
CA ILE A 39 3.31 1.38 22.58
C ILE A 39 3.99 0.56 21.48
N SER A 40 5.08 1.07 20.90
CA SER A 40 5.78 0.42 19.78
C SER A 40 6.66 -0.74 20.24
N ALA A 41 6.75 -1.79 19.42
CA ALA A 41 7.69 -2.89 19.62
C ALA A 41 9.06 -2.47 19.07
N GLN A 42 9.91 -1.87 19.91
CA GLN A 42 11.22 -1.31 19.51
C GLN A 42 11.16 -0.32 18.33
N GLY A 43 10.00 0.33 18.11
CA GLY A 43 9.76 1.23 16.97
C GLY A 43 9.00 0.59 15.82
N GLY A 44 8.67 -0.70 15.92
CA GLY A 44 7.74 -1.39 15.04
C GLY A 44 6.29 -1.25 15.51
N TYR A 45 5.36 -1.33 14.55
CA TYR A 45 3.94 -1.06 14.77
C TYR A 45 3.06 -2.17 14.19
N LEU A 46 1.92 -2.39 14.83
CA LEU A 46 0.82 -3.24 14.38
C LEU A 46 -0.27 -2.36 13.74
N TRP A 47 -1.40 -2.95 13.37
CA TRP A 47 -2.52 -2.20 12.78
C TRP A 47 -3.45 -1.62 13.84
N ARG A 48 -3.58 -2.30 14.98
CA ARG A 48 -4.54 -1.93 16.03
C ARG A 48 -4.17 -2.47 17.39
N TYR A 49 -4.59 -1.71 18.41
CA TYR A 49 -4.28 -1.95 19.82
C TYR A 49 -5.53 -1.65 20.65
N SER A 50 -5.99 -2.59 21.48
CA SER A 50 -6.97 -2.27 22.53
C SER A 50 -6.39 -1.21 23.47
N THR A 51 -7.24 -0.40 24.10
CA THR A 51 -6.78 0.68 24.99
C THR A 51 -6.00 0.18 26.21
N ASP A 52 -6.19 -1.07 26.62
CA ASP A 52 -5.45 -1.77 27.67
C ASP A 52 -4.28 -2.62 27.15
N LEU A 53 -4.04 -2.62 25.83
CA LEU A 53 -3.01 -3.38 25.11
C LEU A 53 -3.07 -4.91 25.27
N LYS A 54 -4.12 -5.46 25.90
CA LYS A 54 -4.30 -6.92 26.05
C LYS A 54 -4.63 -7.61 24.73
N LEU A 55 -5.15 -6.87 23.76
CA LEU A 55 -5.41 -7.33 22.41
C LEU A 55 -4.74 -6.41 21.40
N VAL A 56 -3.74 -6.93 20.70
CA VAL A 56 -3.04 -6.24 19.62
C VAL A 56 -3.02 -7.12 18.38
N ALA A 57 -3.07 -6.49 17.19
CA ALA A 57 -3.17 -7.25 15.95
C ALA A 57 -2.64 -6.48 14.74
N GLY A 58 -2.02 -7.22 13.82
CA GLY A 58 -1.93 -6.86 12.41
C GLY A 58 -3.11 -7.45 11.66
N GLU A 59 -2.84 -8.23 10.63
CA GLU A 59 -3.89 -9.02 9.95
C GLU A 59 -4.44 -10.13 10.86
N SER A 60 -3.58 -10.73 11.70
CA SER A 60 -3.94 -11.69 12.74
C SER A 60 -3.60 -11.16 14.13
N ARG A 61 -4.07 -11.86 15.17
CA ARG A 61 -3.64 -11.62 16.56
C ARG A 61 -2.11 -11.66 16.66
N ALA A 62 -1.57 -10.75 17.45
CA ALA A 62 -0.14 -10.61 17.71
C ALA A 62 0.11 -10.39 19.22
N ASN A 63 1.36 -10.09 19.58
CA ASN A 63 1.76 -9.67 20.93
C ASN A 63 2.41 -8.28 20.87
N VAL A 64 2.64 -7.68 22.04
CA VAL A 64 3.21 -6.33 22.16
C VAL A 64 4.69 -6.23 21.74
N THR A 65 5.36 -7.37 21.53
CA THR A 65 6.73 -7.44 21.00
C THR A 65 6.76 -7.68 19.49
N THR A 66 5.60 -7.72 18.82
CA THR A 66 5.50 -7.95 17.37
C THR A 66 5.32 -6.64 16.61
N GLN A 67 5.91 -6.57 15.42
CA GLN A 67 5.58 -5.58 14.40
C GLN A 67 4.95 -6.23 13.16
N TRP A 68 4.14 -5.45 12.43
CA TRP A 68 3.53 -5.84 11.16
C TRP A 68 4.12 -5.02 10.02
N LEU A 69 4.51 -5.70 8.94
CA LEU A 69 5.29 -5.08 7.86
C LEU A 69 4.40 -4.70 6.68
N GLN A 70 3.31 -5.43 6.47
CA GLN A 70 2.27 -5.04 5.55
C GLN A 70 1.63 -3.71 5.99
N PRO A 71 1.49 -2.72 5.09
CA PRO A 71 0.75 -1.49 5.35
C PRO A 71 -0.68 -1.76 5.85
N PRO A 72 -1.20 -1.01 6.84
CA PRO A 72 -0.67 0.23 7.40
C PRO A 72 0.28 0.03 8.60
N GLY A 73 1.03 -1.08 8.68
CA GLY A 73 1.97 -1.35 9.77
C GLY A 73 3.21 -0.44 9.79
N THR A 74 4.34 -0.97 10.27
CA THR A 74 5.58 -0.22 10.50
C THR A 74 5.99 0.74 9.37
N PRO A 75 6.08 0.32 8.08
CA PRO A 75 6.55 1.24 7.05
C PRO A 75 5.61 2.43 6.81
N ALA A 76 4.30 2.24 6.98
CA ALA A 76 3.33 3.32 6.79
C ALA A 76 3.38 4.34 7.93
N VAL A 77 3.55 3.88 9.17
CA VAL A 77 3.75 4.76 10.34
C VAL A 77 5.05 5.53 10.22
N GLY A 78 6.13 4.83 9.88
CA GLY A 78 7.44 5.44 9.65
C GLY A 78 7.36 6.55 8.60
N MET A 79 6.71 6.28 7.47
CA MET A 79 6.53 7.27 6.40
C MET A 79 5.74 8.49 6.89
N ALA A 80 4.63 8.29 7.61
CA ALA A 80 3.82 9.40 8.13
C ALA A 80 4.61 10.30 9.09
N LEU A 81 5.43 9.71 9.96
CA LEU A 81 6.32 10.44 10.88
C LEU A 81 7.42 11.19 10.12
N LEU A 82 8.01 10.57 9.10
CA LEU A 82 9.02 11.20 8.25
C LEU A 82 8.45 12.40 7.48
N GLU A 83 7.29 12.24 6.85
CA GLU A 83 6.61 13.34 6.16
C GLU A 83 6.25 14.46 7.14
N ALA A 84 5.76 14.12 8.33
CA ALA A 84 5.47 15.10 9.37
C ALA A 84 6.74 15.86 9.81
N TYR A 85 7.87 15.18 9.94
CA TYR A 85 9.16 15.83 10.17
C TYR A 85 9.54 16.76 9.02
N GLN A 86 9.46 16.32 7.77
CA GLN A 86 9.82 17.16 6.61
C GLN A 86 8.95 18.42 6.55
N ARG A 87 7.67 18.32 6.90
CA ARG A 87 6.72 19.44 6.95
C ARG A 87 6.94 20.39 8.13
N THR A 88 7.40 19.88 9.28
CA THR A 88 7.39 20.62 10.55
C THR A 88 8.75 20.78 11.23
N GLY A 89 9.82 20.18 10.72
CA GLY A 89 11.16 20.19 11.32
C GLY A 89 11.25 19.60 12.74
N GLY A 90 10.21 18.95 13.25
CA GLY A 90 10.14 18.47 14.63
C GLY A 90 11.10 17.29 14.87
N LYS A 91 12.23 17.52 15.55
CA LYS A 91 13.29 16.50 15.75
C LYS A 91 12.80 15.20 16.40
N ALA A 92 11.83 15.27 17.32
CA ALA A 92 11.21 14.08 17.92
C ALA A 92 10.51 13.18 16.87
N LEU A 93 9.89 13.78 15.85
CA LEU A 93 9.26 13.03 14.76
C LEU A 93 10.30 12.29 13.92
N LEU A 94 11.46 12.90 13.67
CA LEU A 94 12.57 12.24 12.99
C LEU A 94 13.12 11.08 13.81
N ASP A 95 13.30 11.23 15.13
CA ASP A 95 13.71 10.11 15.97
C ASP A 95 12.71 8.95 15.89
N HIS A 96 11.41 9.22 15.93
CA HIS A 96 10.40 8.17 15.82
C HIS A 96 10.39 7.52 14.43
N ALA A 97 10.62 8.28 13.36
CA ALA A 97 10.83 7.73 12.02
C ALA A 97 12.08 6.82 11.99
N LEU A 98 13.22 7.28 12.49
CA LEU A 98 14.42 6.45 12.61
C LEU A 98 14.17 5.18 13.44
N ALA A 99 13.17 5.15 14.33
CA ALA A 99 12.84 3.98 15.16
C ALA A 99 12.14 2.93 14.31
N ALA A 100 11.17 3.36 13.51
CA ALA A 100 10.53 2.51 12.51
C ALA A 100 11.57 1.96 11.52
N GLY A 101 12.51 2.80 11.07
CA GLY A 101 13.58 2.37 10.15
C GLY A 101 14.47 1.29 10.76
N ALA A 102 14.89 1.48 12.01
CA ALA A 102 15.70 0.50 12.75
C ALA A 102 14.95 -0.80 13.02
N ALA A 103 13.65 -0.72 13.35
CA ALA A 103 12.79 -1.88 13.51
C ALA A 103 12.68 -2.70 12.22
N LEU A 104 12.56 -2.05 11.06
CA LEU A 104 12.56 -2.73 9.76
C LEU A 104 13.93 -3.35 9.46
N ALA A 105 15.03 -2.65 9.72
CA ALA A 105 16.37 -3.19 9.54
C ALA A 105 16.59 -4.46 10.39
N ALA A 106 16.14 -4.44 11.65
CA ALA A 106 16.18 -5.60 12.52
C ALA A 106 15.33 -6.78 12.00
N ALA A 107 14.20 -6.51 11.34
CA ALA A 107 13.32 -7.53 10.79
C ALA A 107 13.73 -8.09 9.42
N GLN A 108 14.69 -7.46 8.74
CA GLN A 108 15.06 -7.88 7.38
C GLN A 108 15.60 -9.32 7.36
N LEU A 109 15.16 -10.08 6.36
CA LEU A 109 15.55 -11.47 6.13
C LEU A 109 16.85 -11.54 5.31
N PRO A 110 17.65 -12.60 5.46
CA PRO A 110 18.80 -12.86 4.57
C PRO A 110 18.43 -12.90 3.06
N SER A 111 17.20 -13.28 2.71
CA SER A 111 16.68 -13.20 1.34
C SER A 111 16.46 -11.77 0.82
N GLY A 112 16.63 -10.77 1.69
CA GLY A 112 16.75 -9.35 1.36
C GLY A 112 15.50 -8.51 1.55
N GLY A 113 14.34 -9.13 1.58
CA GLY A 113 13.07 -8.47 1.88
C GLY A 113 12.57 -8.81 3.28
N TRP A 114 11.24 -8.86 3.39
CA TRP A 114 10.53 -9.03 4.65
C TRP A 114 9.40 -10.05 4.51
N ASP A 115 9.04 -10.70 5.63
CA ASP A 115 7.77 -11.44 5.79
C ASP A 115 6.74 -10.51 6.48
N TYR A 116 5.48 -10.94 6.62
CA TYR A 116 4.40 -10.06 7.10
C TYR A 116 4.58 -9.56 8.54
N ARG A 117 5.30 -10.29 9.39
CA ARG A 117 5.48 -9.95 10.81
C ARG A 117 6.85 -10.33 11.33
N PHE A 118 7.28 -9.64 12.39
CA PHE A 118 8.52 -9.93 13.11
C PHE A 118 8.29 -9.75 14.61
N ASP A 119 8.64 -10.77 15.40
CA ASP A 119 8.56 -10.74 16.87
C ASP A 119 9.95 -10.50 17.46
N PHE A 120 10.11 -9.37 18.16
CA PHE A 120 11.36 -8.99 18.79
C PHE A 120 11.75 -9.89 19.97
N SER A 121 10.81 -10.61 20.60
CA SER A 121 11.15 -11.57 21.66
C SER A 121 11.66 -12.91 21.13
N ASP A 122 11.41 -13.22 19.85
CA ASP A 122 11.91 -14.43 19.19
C ASP A 122 12.38 -14.13 17.75
N PRO A 123 13.52 -13.42 17.60
CA PRO A 123 14.06 -13.06 16.29
C PRO A 123 14.43 -14.29 15.44
N GLN A 124 14.93 -15.35 16.06
CA GLN A 124 15.36 -16.56 15.36
C GLN A 124 14.17 -17.25 14.69
N ARG A 125 13.06 -17.45 15.42
CA ARG A 125 11.84 -18.01 14.84
C ARG A 125 11.26 -17.11 13.77
N SER A 126 11.28 -15.79 13.98
CA SER A 126 10.77 -14.81 13.01
C SER A 126 11.51 -14.86 11.68
N LYS A 127 12.81 -15.14 11.69
CA LYS A 127 13.64 -15.20 10.47
C LYS A 127 13.83 -16.60 9.88
N ARG A 128 13.43 -17.65 10.60
CA ARG A 128 13.72 -19.06 10.27
C ARG A 128 13.38 -19.47 8.84
N ARG A 129 12.25 -19.00 8.30
CA ARG A 129 11.82 -19.37 6.93
C ARG A 129 12.67 -18.73 5.85
N ASN A 130 13.26 -17.56 6.12
CA ASN A 130 14.07 -16.79 5.19
C ASN A 130 13.43 -16.57 3.79
N ILE A 131 12.10 -16.40 3.73
CA ILE A 131 11.38 -16.15 2.48
C ILE A 131 10.75 -14.77 2.55
N SER A 132 11.20 -13.87 1.69
CA SER A 132 10.63 -12.53 1.52
C SER A 132 9.31 -12.62 0.76
N THR A 133 8.38 -11.70 1.02
CA THR A 133 7.12 -11.60 0.28
C THR A 133 6.97 -10.23 -0.39
N PHE A 134 6.54 -10.25 -1.63
CA PHE A 134 6.11 -9.08 -2.41
C PHE A 134 4.58 -8.90 -2.39
N ASP A 135 3.89 -9.84 -1.75
CA ASP A 135 2.45 -9.81 -1.53
C ASP A 135 2.05 -8.65 -0.60
N ASP A 136 0.89 -8.07 -0.86
CA ASP A 136 0.31 -6.96 -0.10
C ASP A 136 1.29 -5.79 0.15
N ASP A 137 2.15 -5.50 -0.83
CA ASP A 137 3.08 -4.35 -0.77
C ASP A 137 4.05 -4.43 0.44
N THR A 138 4.31 -5.63 0.96
CA THR A 138 5.09 -5.83 2.20
C THR A 138 6.55 -5.40 2.05
N THR A 139 7.32 -6.05 1.18
CA THR A 139 8.74 -5.70 0.98
C THR A 139 8.87 -4.32 0.33
N GLN A 140 7.96 -3.99 -0.57
CA GLN A 140 8.01 -2.77 -1.37
C GLN A 140 7.78 -1.54 -0.51
N SER A 141 6.81 -1.56 0.41
CA SER A 141 6.57 -0.46 1.35
C SER A 141 7.72 -0.24 2.33
N CYS A 142 8.32 -1.31 2.85
CA CYS A 142 9.55 -1.22 3.64
C CYS A 142 10.66 -0.50 2.85
N LEU A 143 10.91 -0.89 1.60
CA LEU A 143 11.95 -0.29 0.78
C LEU A 143 11.66 1.16 0.39
N ARG A 144 10.41 1.50 0.04
CA ARG A 144 10.03 2.88 -0.24
C ARG A 144 10.24 3.78 0.97
N TYR A 145 9.92 3.27 2.16
CA TYR A 145 10.16 4.00 3.39
C TYR A 145 11.65 4.16 3.70
N LEU A 146 12.45 3.10 3.64
CA LEU A 146 13.88 3.17 3.89
C LEU A 146 14.63 4.02 2.86
N LEU A 147 14.17 4.03 1.60
CA LEU A 147 14.64 4.95 0.56
C LEU A 147 14.44 6.41 0.98
N ALA A 148 13.20 6.79 1.30
CA ALA A 148 12.86 8.16 1.70
C ALA A 148 13.59 8.58 2.99
N LEU A 149 13.65 7.68 3.97
CA LEU A 149 14.32 7.94 5.24
C LEU A 149 15.83 8.19 5.03
N GLY A 150 16.45 7.45 4.11
CA GLY A 150 17.87 7.60 3.79
C GLY A 150 18.26 8.95 3.15
N GLU A 151 17.30 9.71 2.61
CA GLU A 151 17.55 11.07 2.10
C GLU A 151 17.76 12.08 3.25
N VAL A 152 17.26 11.75 4.44
CA VAL A 152 17.27 12.61 5.62
C VAL A 152 18.24 12.09 6.70
N ALA A 153 18.36 10.77 6.83
CA ALA A 153 19.24 10.06 7.76
C ALA A 153 20.70 10.02 7.25
N LYS A 154 21.36 11.18 7.28
CA LYS A 154 22.73 11.40 6.78
C LYS A 154 23.83 11.23 7.84
N GLY A 155 23.48 10.90 9.08
CA GLY A 155 24.43 10.65 10.16
C GLY A 155 25.09 9.27 10.06
N ASN A 156 26.03 9.01 10.97
CA ASN A 156 26.81 7.77 11.02
C ASN A 156 26.56 6.94 12.28
N SER A 157 25.45 7.16 12.97
CA SER A 157 25.07 6.32 14.11
C SER A 157 24.88 4.85 13.68
N PRO A 158 25.12 3.86 14.55
CA PRO A 158 24.89 2.44 14.24
C PRO A 158 23.47 2.17 13.71
N ARG A 159 22.48 2.90 14.24
CA ARG A 159 21.09 2.86 13.81
C ARG A 159 20.90 3.28 12.35
N GLU A 160 21.50 4.40 11.96
CA GLU A 160 21.41 4.91 10.59
C GLU A 160 22.20 4.06 9.60
N GLN A 161 23.35 3.52 10.02
CA GLN A 161 24.09 2.53 9.23
C GLN A 161 23.26 1.27 8.98
N ALA A 162 22.58 0.73 10.00
CA ALA A 162 21.69 -0.42 9.84
C ALA A 162 20.54 -0.15 8.85
N ILE A 163 19.94 1.04 8.92
CA ILE A 163 18.89 1.48 7.97
C ILE A 163 19.41 1.50 6.53
N ARG A 164 20.58 2.12 6.29
CA ARG A 164 21.17 2.19 4.94
C ARG A 164 21.57 0.81 4.43
N ASN A 165 22.18 -0.02 5.27
CA ASN A 165 22.54 -1.38 4.91
C ASN A 165 21.31 -2.20 4.52
N ALA A 166 20.21 -2.07 5.28
CA ALA A 166 18.97 -2.76 4.98
C ALA A 166 18.34 -2.29 3.66
N ARG A 167 18.30 -0.98 3.43
CA ARG A 167 17.87 -0.39 2.14
C ARG A 167 18.68 -0.95 0.97
N ASP A 168 20.00 -0.93 1.08
CA ASP A 168 20.89 -1.30 -0.03
C ASP A 168 20.84 -2.81 -0.31
N LEU A 169 20.74 -3.64 0.74
CA LEU A 169 20.51 -5.07 0.62
C LEU A 169 19.19 -5.37 -0.08
N GLY A 170 18.09 -4.78 0.37
CA GLY A 170 16.79 -5.07 -0.21
C GLY A 170 16.62 -4.54 -1.63
N LEU A 171 17.21 -3.38 -1.97
CA LEU A 171 17.23 -2.89 -3.37
C LEU A 171 18.05 -3.79 -4.30
N ARG A 172 19.18 -4.35 -3.82
CA ARG A 172 19.94 -5.33 -4.59
C ARG A 172 19.13 -6.61 -4.81
N LYS A 173 18.49 -7.10 -3.75
CA LYS A 173 17.69 -8.33 -3.78
C LYS A 173 16.40 -8.18 -4.58
N LEU A 174 15.82 -6.98 -4.66
CA LEU A 174 14.74 -6.65 -5.61
C LEU A 174 15.18 -6.90 -7.05
N LEU A 175 16.39 -6.48 -7.44
CA LEU A 175 16.91 -6.71 -8.80
C LEU A 175 17.21 -8.19 -9.05
N GLU A 176 17.79 -8.88 -8.07
CA GLU A 176 18.09 -10.32 -8.14
C GLU A 176 16.83 -11.19 -8.22
N ALA A 177 15.74 -10.77 -7.58
CA ALA A 177 14.45 -11.46 -7.60
C ALA A 177 13.71 -11.35 -8.95
N GLN A 178 14.13 -10.44 -9.83
CA GLN A 178 13.49 -10.26 -11.12
C GLN A 178 13.81 -11.43 -12.05
N TYR A 179 12.78 -12.06 -12.59
CA TYR A 179 12.91 -13.14 -13.57
C TYR A 179 13.51 -12.65 -14.90
N PRO A 180 14.06 -13.58 -15.72
CA PRO A 180 14.57 -13.24 -17.05
C PRO A 180 13.57 -12.52 -17.96
N ASN A 181 12.29 -12.86 -17.86
CA ASN A 181 11.21 -12.21 -18.62
C ASN A 181 10.78 -10.85 -18.03
N GLY A 182 11.34 -10.44 -16.90
CA GLY A 182 11.05 -9.19 -16.21
C GLY A 182 10.03 -9.28 -15.06
N ALA A 183 9.40 -10.44 -14.86
CA ALA A 183 8.44 -10.64 -13.77
C ALA A 183 9.08 -10.57 -12.38
N TRP A 184 8.25 -10.45 -11.34
CA TRP A 184 8.62 -10.73 -9.94
C TRP A 184 7.75 -11.85 -9.38
N PRO A 185 8.28 -12.69 -8.47
CA PRO A 185 7.50 -13.71 -7.80
C PRO A 185 6.59 -13.11 -6.73
N GLN A 186 5.64 -13.89 -6.20
CA GLN A 186 4.99 -13.52 -4.94
C GLN A 186 5.97 -13.61 -3.77
N ARG A 187 6.80 -14.66 -3.73
CA ARG A 187 7.77 -14.90 -2.67
C ARG A 187 9.17 -15.16 -3.20
N TYR A 188 10.17 -14.69 -2.47
CA TYR A 188 11.58 -14.79 -2.86
C TYR A 188 12.42 -15.46 -1.78
N ASP A 189 13.13 -16.51 -2.16
CA ASP A 189 14.00 -17.32 -1.30
C ASP A 189 15.44 -16.77 -1.19
N GLY A 190 15.72 -15.63 -1.82
CA GLY A 190 17.04 -15.00 -1.80
C GLY A 190 17.94 -15.40 -2.96
N MET A 191 17.50 -16.31 -3.84
CA MET A 191 18.30 -16.83 -4.95
C MET A 191 17.70 -16.45 -6.32
N PRO A 192 18.50 -15.85 -7.23
CA PRO A 192 18.08 -15.61 -8.61
C PRO A 192 17.59 -16.88 -9.29
N LYS A 193 16.53 -16.76 -10.09
CA LYS A 193 15.93 -17.91 -10.75
C LYS A 193 16.65 -18.21 -12.08
N ALA A 194 17.06 -19.47 -12.26
CA ALA A 194 17.81 -19.89 -13.43
C ALA A 194 16.98 -19.77 -14.72
N ALA A 195 17.54 -19.13 -15.75
CA ALA A 195 16.81 -18.82 -16.99
C ALA A 195 16.26 -20.04 -17.74
N LYS A 196 16.95 -21.18 -17.65
CA LYS A 196 16.48 -22.45 -18.22
C LYS A 196 15.13 -22.92 -17.67
N ASN A 197 14.81 -22.56 -16.42
CA ASN A 197 13.55 -22.93 -15.77
C ASN A 197 12.45 -21.88 -15.97
N PHE A 198 12.82 -20.66 -16.34
CA PHE A 198 11.93 -19.51 -16.51
C PHE A 198 12.23 -18.80 -17.85
N PRO A 199 11.96 -19.48 -18.98
CA PRO A 199 12.23 -18.93 -20.30
C PRO A 199 11.35 -17.69 -20.58
N VAL A 200 11.85 -16.82 -21.45
CA VAL A 200 11.10 -15.64 -21.92
C VAL A 200 10.11 -16.10 -22.99
N LEU A 201 8.83 -16.17 -22.62
CA LEU A 201 7.74 -16.62 -23.49
C LEU A 201 6.63 -15.55 -23.52
N LYS A 202 5.80 -15.59 -24.57
CA LYS A 202 4.52 -14.86 -24.59
C LYS A 202 3.44 -15.70 -23.92
N ALA A 203 2.47 -15.02 -23.31
CA ALA A 203 1.33 -15.68 -22.69
C ALA A 203 0.44 -16.37 -23.72
N ARG A 204 -0.11 -17.51 -23.30
CA ARG A 204 -0.98 -18.34 -24.14
C ARG A 204 -2.05 -19.01 -23.30
N TYR A 205 -3.13 -19.42 -23.98
CA TYR A 205 -4.09 -20.33 -23.38
C TYR A 205 -3.47 -21.73 -23.21
N PRO A 206 -3.60 -22.35 -22.03
CA PRO A 206 -3.24 -23.75 -21.89
C PRO A 206 -4.22 -24.60 -22.71
N LYS A 207 -3.77 -25.77 -23.21
CA LYS A 207 -4.64 -26.71 -23.95
C LYS A 207 -5.85 -27.16 -23.14
N SER A 208 -5.66 -27.28 -21.83
CA SER A 208 -6.68 -27.61 -20.84
C SER A 208 -6.24 -27.04 -19.50
N TRP A 209 -7.19 -26.76 -18.59
CA TRP A 209 -6.87 -26.36 -17.23
C TRP A 209 -7.74 -27.11 -16.20
N PRO A 210 -7.20 -27.43 -15.00
CA PRO A 210 -7.94 -28.20 -14.00
C PRO A 210 -9.16 -27.45 -13.48
N ARG A 211 -10.32 -28.10 -13.47
CA ARG A 211 -11.56 -27.56 -12.88
C ARG A 211 -11.63 -27.75 -11.37
N ASN A 212 -10.86 -28.71 -10.85
CA ASN A 212 -10.64 -28.95 -9.43
C ASN A 212 -9.30 -28.34 -8.99
N TYR A 213 -9.22 -27.89 -7.73
CA TYR A 213 -8.02 -27.26 -7.18
C TYR A 213 -6.82 -28.22 -7.18
N PRO A 214 -5.74 -27.95 -7.95
CA PRO A 214 -4.64 -28.90 -8.12
C PRO A 214 -3.62 -28.88 -6.97
N LYS A 215 -3.75 -27.98 -5.99
CA LYS A 215 -2.79 -27.80 -4.88
C LYS A 215 -1.34 -27.51 -5.35
N ALA A 216 -1.19 -26.94 -6.55
CA ALA A 216 0.12 -26.58 -7.09
C ALA A 216 0.76 -25.45 -6.27
N ASN A 217 2.07 -25.50 -6.10
CA ASN A 217 2.81 -24.45 -5.41
C ASN A 217 2.95 -23.21 -6.30
N TYR A 218 2.28 -22.11 -5.94
CA TYR A 218 2.22 -20.89 -6.72
C TYR A 218 3.22 -19.80 -6.29
N ILE A 219 4.05 -20.04 -5.26
CA ILE A 219 4.91 -18.98 -4.69
C ILE A 219 5.94 -18.41 -5.69
N ASN A 220 6.33 -19.23 -6.68
CA ASN A 220 7.27 -18.90 -7.76
C ASN A 220 6.57 -18.53 -9.08
N HIS A 221 5.24 -18.37 -9.09
CA HIS A 221 4.56 -17.86 -10.28
C HIS A 221 4.92 -16.39 -10.51
N TYR A 222 4.75 -15.94 -11.76
CA TYR A 222 4.79 -14.52 -12.08
C TYR A 222 3.49 -13.88 -11.59
N THR A 223 3.55 -13.01 -10.59
CA THR A 223 2.37 -12.65 -9.78
C THR A 223 1.94 -11.20 -9.94
N PHE A 224 0.75 -10.99 -10.51
CA PHE A 224 0.06 -9.70 -10.48
C PHE A 224 -0.80 -9.51 -9.23
N ASN A 225 -1.28 -10.60 -8.63
CA ASN A 225 -2.14 -10.60 -7.45
C ASN A 225 -1.73 -9.58 -6.39
N ASP A 226 -2.72 -8.85 -5.87
CA ASP A 226 -2.55 -7.80 -4.85
C ASP A 226 -1.54 -6.72 -5.27
N ASN A 227 -1.48 -6.41 -6.58
CA ASN A 227 -0.52 -5.49 -7.19
C ASN A 227 0.97 -5.85 -6.98
N SER A 228 1.30 -7.09 -6.58
CA SER A 228 2.67 -7.49 -6.23
C SER A 228 3.72 -7.05 -7.28
N HIS A 229 3.46 -7.35 -8.56
CA HIS A 229 4.33 -6.93 -9.65
C HIS A 229 4.34 -5.42 -9.88
N ARG A 230 3.17 -4.77 -9.82
CA ARG A 230 3.04 -3.32 -10.00
C ARG A 230 3.87 -2.56 -8.98
N ASP A 231 3.80 -2.95 -7.71
CA ASP A 231 4.49 -2.24 -6.65
C ASP A 231 6.02 -2.43 -6.73
N CYS A 232 6.50 -3.56 -7.27
CA CYS A 232 7.90 -3.74 -7.63
C CYS A 232 8.35 -2.79 -8.75
N VAL A 233 7.55 -2.64 -9.81
CA VAL A 233 7.83 -1.70 -10.91
C VAL A 233 7.89 -0.26 -10.40
N LEU A 234 6.90 0.14 -9.58
CA LEU A 234 6.86 1.50 -9.01
C LEU A 234 8.00 1.77 -8.05
N LEU A 235 8.37 0.79 -7.21
CA LEU A 235 9.55 0.88 -6.36
C LEU A 235 10.83 1.04 -7.19
N ALA A 236 10.98 0.30 -8.29
CA ALA A 236 12.14 0.46 -9.18
C ALA A 236 12.19 1.86 -9.82
N LEU A 237 11.05 2.40 -10.27
CA LEU A 237 10.97 3.80 -10.75
C LEU A 237 11.33 4.81 -9.66
N GLN A 238 10.85 4.60 -8.43
CA GLN A 238 11.18 5.46 -7.29
C GLN A 238 12.67 5.38 -6.94
N ALA A 239 13.24 4.18 -6.91
CA ALA A 239 14.67 3.98 -6.64
C ALA A 239 15.53 4.68 -7.69
N HIS A 240 15.15 4.61 -8.98
CA HIS A 240 15.81 5.37 -10.03
C HIS A 240 15.74 6.88 -9.78
N ARG A 241 14.55 7.41 -9.44
CA ARG A 241 14.37 8.84 -9.16
C ARG A 241 15.25 9.33 -8.01
N VAL A 242 15.32 8.56 -6.91
CA VAL A 242 16.06 8.95 -5.70
C VAL A 242 17.57 8.78 -5.88
N THR A 243 18.02 7.71 -6.54
CA THR A 243 19.45 7.36 -6.62
C THR A 243 20.14 7.78 -7.91
N GLY A 244 19.37 8.11 -8.96
CA GLY A 244 19.87 8.31 -10.32
C GLY A 244 20.34 7.03 -11.03
N ALA A 245 20.39 5.88 -10.34
CA ALA A 245 20.99 4.67 -10.89
C ALA A 245 20.13 4.06 -12.02
N LEU A 246 20.71 3.93 -13.21
CA LEU A 246 20.01 3.46 -14.42
C LEU A 246 19.50 2.02 -14.31
N LYS A 247 20.18 1.17 -13.52
CA LYS A 247 19.79 -0.23 -13.30
C LYS A 247 18.34 -0.40 -12.83
N PHE A 248 17.83 0.55 -12.04
CA PHE A 248 16.45 0.51 -11.56
C PHE A 248 15.45 0.91 -12.65
N LEU A 249 15.78 1.88 -13.50
CA LEU A 249 14.96 2.22 -14.67
C LEU A 249 14.88 1.03 -15.64
N LEU A 250 16.00 0.35 -15.87
CA LEU A 250 16.04 -0.85 -16.70
C LEU A 250 15.20 -1.99 -16.09
N ALA A 251 15.25 -2.18 -14.76
CA ALA A 251 14.41 -3.16 -14.08
C ALA A 251 12.91 -2.83 -14.21
N ALA A 252 12.53 -1.55 -14.06
CA ALA A 252 11.17 -1.10 -14.28
C ALA A 252 10.69 -1.34 -15.72
N ARG A 253 11.54 -1.06 -16.72
CA ARG A 253 11.24 -1.36 -18.13
C ARG A 253 11.05 -2.85 -18.38
N ARG A 254 11.93 -3.71 -17.85
CA ARG A 254 11.75 -5.17 -17.94
C ARG A 254 10.44 -5.63 -17.29
N GLY A 255 10.05 -5.04 -16.16
CA GLY A 255 8.74 -5.32 -15.57
C GLY A 255 7.58 -4.92 -16.48
N GLY A 256 7.67 -3.75 -17.12
CA GLY A 256 6.76 -3.36 -18.20
C GLY A 256 6.71 -4.35 -19.36
N ASP A 257 7.87 -4.79 -19.84
CA ASP A 257 7.98 -5.74 -20.93
C ASP A 257 7.38 -7.10 -20.57
N PHE A 258 7.50 -7.55 -19.31
CA PHE A 258 6.76 -8.70 -18.81
C PHE A 258 5.25 -8.50 -18.93
N ILE A 259 4.71 -7.33 -18.57
CA ILE A 259 3.26 -7.08 -18.68
C ILE A 259 2.81 -7.22 -20.15
N LEU A 260 3.62 -6.74 -21.10
CA LEU A 260 3.35 -6.90 -22.54
C LEU A 260 3.40 -8.36 -22.97
N LEU A 261 4.38 -9.13 -22.48
CA LEU A 261 4.46 -10.58 -22.73
C LEU A 261 3.29 -11.34 -22.10
N ALA A 262 2.80 -10.88 -20.95
CA ALA A 262 1.74 -11.51 -20.17
C ALA A 262 0.33 -11.19 -20.67
N GLN A 263 0.17 -10.16 -21.52
CA GLN A 263 -1.13 -9.83 -22.08
C GLN A 263 -1.63 -11.01 -22.92
N MET A 264 -2.78 -11.54 -22.54
CA MET A 264 -3.36 -12.68 -23.22
C MET A 264 -3.81 -12.29 -24.64
N PRO A 265 -3.84 -13.22 -25.61
CA PRO A 265 -4.39 -12.92 -26.93
C PRO A 265 -5.92 -12.73 -26.87
N GLU A 266 -6.52 -12.32 -27.99
CA GLU A 266 -7.97 -12.43 -28.16
C GLU A 266 -8.42 -13.90 -27.90
N PRO A 267 -9.61 -14.12 -27.30
CA PRO A 267 -10.68 -13.14 -27.10
C PRO A 267 -10.56 -12.23 -25.84
N GLN A 268 -9.51 -12.38 -25.03
CA GLN A 268 -9.40 -11.72 -23.72
C GLN A 268 -8.04 -11.01 -23.53
N PRO A 269 -7.79 -9.85 -24.18
CA PRO A 269 -6.54 -9.11 -24.10
C PRO A 269 -6.31 -8.36 -22.77
N ALA A 270 -6.38 -9.12 -21.68
CA ALA A 270 -6.19 -8.71 -20.30
C ALA A 270 -5.25 -9.73 -19.59
N TRP A 271 -5.23 -9.73 -18.25
CA TRP A 271 -4.26 -10.49 -17.46
C TRP A 271 -4.89 -11.41 -16.40
N ALA A 272 -4.18 -12.50 -16.11
CA ALA A 272 -4.46 -13.39 -14.98
C ALA A 272 -3.86 -12.84 -13.68
N GLN A 273 -4.27 -13.39 -12.53
CA GLN A 273 -3.65 -13.07 -11.23
C GLN A 273 -2.18 -13.53 -11.20
N GLN A 274 -1.91 -14.68 -11.82
CA GLN A 274 -0.58 -15.24 -11.91
C GLN A 274 -0.40 -16.15 -13.13
N TYR A 275 0.85 -16.28 -13.56
CA TYR A 275 1.27 -17.13 -14.66
C TYR A 275 2.33 -18.13 -14.20
N ASN A 276 2.24 -19.37 -14.68
CA ASN A 276 3.29 -20.36 -14.47
C ASN A 276 4.55 -20.02 -15.31
N ALA A 277 5.62 -20.79 -15.14
CA ALA A 277 6.87 -20.60 -15.90
C ALA A 277 6.73 -20.75 -17.43
N ARG A 278 5.60 -21.31 -17.91
CA ARG A 278 5.24 -21.43 -19.33
C ARG A 278 4.38 -20.28 -19.85
N MET A 279 4.15 -19.24 -19.04
CA MET A 279 3.28 -18.09 -19.36
C MET A 279 1.82 -18.48 -19.61
N GLU A 280 1.34 -19.50 -18.90
CA GLU A 280 -0.09 -19.86 -18.89
C GLU A 280 -0.73 -19.37 -17.59
N PRO A 281 -1.96 -18.81 -17.63
CA PRO A 281 -2.73 -18.52 -16.43
C PRO A 281 -2.78 -19.74 -15.50
N ALA A 282 -2.54 -19.53 -14.21
CA ALA A 282 -2.39 -20.62 -13.25
C ALA A 282 -3.25 -20.43 -12.00
N TRP A 283 -3.59 -21.54 -11.35
CA TRP A 283 -4.25 -21.53 -10.04
C TRP A 283 -3.31 -20.94 -8.97
N ALA A 284 -3.91 -20.30 -7.95
CA ALA A 284 -3.25 -19.96 -6.69
C ALA A 284 -3.94 -20.66 -5.52
N ARG A 285 -4.76 -19.96 -4.73
CA ARG A 285 -5.55 -20.57 -3.64
C ARG A 285 -6.71 -21.39 -4.20
N ARG A 286 -7.38 -22.17 -3.33
CA ARG A 286 -8.52 -23.04 -3.69
C ARG A 286 -9.73 -22.31 -4.33
N PHE A 287 -9.75 -20.99 -4.28
CA PHE A 287 -10.78 -20.11 -4.82
C PHE A 287 -10.24 -19.13 -5.87
N GLU A 288 -9.05 -19.42 -6.42
CA GLU A 288 -8.33 -18.57 -7.39
C GLU A 288 -7.90 -19.44 -8.58
N PRO A 289 -8.80 -19.69 -9.54
CA PRO A 289 -8.57 -20.58 -10.65
C PRO A 289 -7.73 -19.91 -11.74
N ALA A 290 -7.16 -20.74 -12.62
CA ALA A 290 -6.59 -20.25 -13.87
C ALA A 290 -7.67 -19.49 -14.68
N SER A 291 -7.53 -18.17 -14.79
CA SER A 291 -8.57 -17.29 -15.32
C SER A 291 -8.00 -15.93 -15.74
N ILE A 292 -8.74 -15.22 -16.59
CA ILE A 292 -8.54 -13.78 -16.79
C ILE A 292 -9.22 -13.05 -15.66
N THR A 293 -8.63 -11.95 -15.20
CA THR A 293 -9.13 -11.27 -14.00
C THR A 293 -9.59 -9.85 -14.27
N GLY A 294 -10.72 -9.49 -13.67
CA GLY A 294 -11.22 -8.11 -13.72
C GLY A 294 -10.41 -7.16 -12.82
N GLY A 295 -9.90 -7.66 -11.68
CA GLY A 295 -9.19 -6.84 -10.70
C GLY A 295 -7.73 -6.56 -11.05
N GLU A 296 -6.90 -7.60 -11.21
CA GLU A 296 -5.45 -7.44 -11.37
C GLU A 296 -5.07 -6.82 -12.73
N SER A 297 -5.90 -7.03 -13.73
CA SER A 297 -5.79 -6.36 -15.03
C SER A 297 -5.85 -4.83 -14.90
N VAL A 298 -6.53 -4.27 -13.88
CA VAL A 298 -6.54 -2.81 -13.62
C VAL A 298 -5.14 -2.35 -13.19
N GLY A 299 -4.49 -3.12 -12.33
CA GLY A 299 -3.12 -2.88 -11.89
C GLY A 299 -2.13 -2.92 -13.05
N ALA A 300 -2.25 -3.93 -13.93
CA ALA A 300 -1.44 -4.04 -15.15
C ALA A 300 -1.61 -2.81 -16.07
N CYS A 301 -2.85 -2.40 -16.37
CA CYS A 301 -3.10 -1.20 -17.18
C CYS A 301 -2.52 0.06 -16.55
N ARG A 302 -2.72 0.30 -15.24
CA ARG A 302 -2.16 1.46 -14.54
C ARG A 302 -0.63 1.47 -14.60
N THR A 303 0.00 0.32 -14.42
CA THR A 303 1.45 0.17 -14.49
C THR A 303 2.00 0.55 -15.86
N LEU A 304 1.32 0.11 -16.94
CA LEU A 304 1.69 0.46 -18.31
C LEU A 304 1.55 1.97 -18.58
N ILE A 305 0.49 2.61 -18.08
CA ILE A 305 0.30 4.07 -18.20
C ILE A 305 1.41 4.80 -17.43
N ASP A 306 1.70 4.39 -16.20
CA ASP A 306 2.74 4.99 -15.35
C ASP A 306 4.14 4.83 -15.99
N LEU A 307 4.42 3.69 -16.63
CA LEU A 307 5.64 3.46 -17.40
C LEU A 307 5.73 4.32 -18.66
N TYR A 308 4.63 4.50 -19.40
CA TYR A 308 4.60 5.44 -20.53
C TYR A 308 4.94 6.85 -20.06
N LEU A 309 4.34 7.32 -18.96
CA LEU A 309 4.63 8.63 -18.40
C LEU A 309 6.08 8.73 -17.92
N ALA A 310 6.63 7.70 -17.29
CA ALA A 310 8.01 7.69 -16.82
C ALA A 310 9.05 7.64 -17.97
N THR A 311 8.79 6.85 -19.02
CA THR A 311 9.81 6.50 -20.03
C THR A 311 9.62 7.16 -21.39
N GLY A 312 8.40 7.58 -21.73
CA GLY A 312 8.04 8.03 -23.08
C GLY A 312 7.79 6.90 -24.07
N ASP A 313 7.95 5.63 -23.69
CA ASP A 313 7.77 4.52 -24.62
C ASP A 313 6.28 4.23 -24.88
N ALA A 314 5.84 4.59 -26.08
CA ALA A 314 4.44 4.50 -26.49
C ALA A 314 3.92 3.05 -26.55
N LYS A 315 4.79 2.02 -26.57
CA LYS A 315 4.36 0.62 -26.58
C LYS A 315 3.51 0.27 -25.35
N TYR A 316 3.82 0.87 -24.19
CA TYR A 316 3.06 0.61 -22.97
C TYR A 316 1.66 1.18 -23.04
N LEU A 317 1.50 2.43 -23.52
CA LEU A 317 0.18 3.04 -23.66
C LEU A 317 -0.67 2.32 -24.72
N ARG A 318 -0.08 1.89 -25.84
CA ARG A 318 -0.78 1.14 -26.90
C ARG A 318 -1.35 -0.20 -26.41
N ALA A 319 -0.65 -0.92 -25.53
CA ALA A 319 -1.14 -2.20 -25.01
C ALA A 319 -2.44 -2.08 -24.19
N VAL A 320 -2.68 -0.91 -23.58
CA VAL A 320 -3.89 -0.65 -22.78
C VAL A 320 -5.15 -0.56 -23.66
N ASP A 321 -5.04 -0.19 -24.93
CA ASP A 321 -6.19 -0.08 -25.85
C ASP A 321 -7.01 -1.38 -25.92
N ALA A 322 -6.33 -2.52 -26.09
CA ALA A 322 -6.98 -3.81 -26.23
C ALA A 322 -7.69 -4.22 -24.92
N ALA A 323 -7.05 -3.97 -23.77
CA ALA A 323 -7.62 -4.25 -22.46
C ALA A 323 -8.87 -3.38 -22.17
N VAL A 324 -8.85 -2.08 -22.54
CA VAL A 324 -10.02 -1.20 -22.39
C VAL A 324 -11.19 -1.69 -23.24
N LYS A 325 -10.93 -2.14 -24.47
CA LYS A 325 -11.97 -2.77 -25.32
C LYS A 325 -12.52 -4.05 -24.68
N TRP A 326 -11.68 -4.84 -24.00
CA TRP A 326 -12.11 -6.03 -23.27
C TRP A 326 -13.01 -5.65 -22.08
N TYR A 327 -12.58 -4.72 -21.23
CA TYR A 327 -13.41 -4.27 -20.10
C TYR A 327 -14.80 -3.79 -20.51
N ARG A 328 -14.89 -3.00 -21.59
CA ARG A 328 -16.18 -2.48 -22.09
C ARG A 328 -17.15 -3.60 -22.51
N ARG A 329 -16.65 -4.64 -23.18
CA ARG A 329 -17.48 -5.77 -23.63
C ARG A 329 -17.68 -6.86 -22.57
N SER A 330 -16.93 -6.81 -21.47
CA SER A 330 -16.91 -7.86 -20.44
C SER A 330 -17.58 -7.44 -19.12
N ALA A 331 -18.17 -6.26 -19.04
CA ALA A 331 -18.94 -5.86 -17.86
C ALA A 331 -20.14 -6.79 -17.65
N ILE A 332 -20.42 -7.16 -16.39
CA ILE A 332 -21.57 -8.00 -16.03
C ILE A 332 -22.78 -7.18 -15.56
N ALA A 333 -22.55 -5.93 -15.19
CA ALA A 333 -23.54 -4.89 -14.93
C ALA A 333 -22.86 -3.50 -15.01
N PRO A 334 -23.60 -2.39 -14.97
CA PRO A 334 -22.99 -1.05 -14.91
C PRO A 334 -21.99 -0.93 -13.75
N ASP A 335 -20.77 -0.47 -14.06
CA ASP A 335 -19.64 -0.37 -13.13
C ASP A 335 -19.35 -1.67 -12.33
N LYS A 336 -19.55 -2.84 -12.95
CA LYS A 336 -19.36 -4.13 -12.30
C LYS A 336 -18.74 -5.17 -13.23
N TRP A 337 -17.69 -5.83 -12.73
CA TRP A 337 -16.99 -6.93 -13.38
C TRP A 337 -16.86 -8.10 -12.41
N ALA A 338 -16.84 -9.32 -12.95
CA ALA A 338 -16.43 -10.50 -12.20
C ALA A 338 -14.93 -10.44 -11.88
N ARG A 339 -14.54 -11.06 -10.77
CA ARG A 339 -13.13 -11.22 -10.39
C ARG A 339 -12.42 -12.13 -11.38
N PHE A 340 -13.10 -13.21 -11.80
CA PHE A 340 -12.56 -14.28 -12.64
C PHE A 340 -13.45 -14.49 -13.87
N TYR A 341 -12.83 -14.58 -15.04
CA TYR A 341 -13.45 -14.96 -16.29
C TYR A 341 -12.77 -16.21 -16.82
N GLU A 342 -13.59 -17.17 -17.22
CA GLU A 342 -13.16 -18.40 -17.85
C GLU A 342 -12.34 -18.10 -19.11
N LEU A 343 -11.25 -18.85 -19.26
CA LEU A 343 -10.35 -18.76 -20.40
C LEU A 343 -11.11 -19.05 -21.69
N GLN A 344 -10.90 -18.20 -22.70
CA GLN A 344 -11.52 -18.23 -24.03
C GLN A 344 -13.01 -17.88 -24.08
N THR A 345 -13.85 -18.36 -23.16
CA THR A 345 -15.31 -18.13 -23.23
C THR A 345 -15.72 -16.77 -22.69
N ASN A 346 -14.87 -16.15 -21.86
CA ASN A 346 -15.18 -14.91 -21.14
C ASN A 346 -16.41 -15.00 -20.22
N ARG A 347 -16.80 -16.22 -19.81
CA ARG A 347 -17.89 -16.43 -18.86
C ARG A 347 -17.40 -16.19 -17.42
N PRO A 348 -18.11 -15.42 -16.59
CA PRO A 348 -17.76 -15.24 -15.18
C PRO A 348 -17.62 -16.57 -14.42
N LEU A 349 -16.58 -16.68 -13.59
CA LEU A 349 -16.34 -17.83 -12.70
C LEU A 349 -16.50 -17.40 -11.24
N TYR A 350 -17.17 -18.25 -10.47
CA TYR A 350 -17.47 -18.05 -9.06
C TYR A 350 -17.15 -19.32 -8.26
N PHE A 351 -17.22 -19.21 -6.94
CA PHE A 351 -17.11 -20.34 -6.03
C PHE A 351 -18.28 -20.33 -5.06
N THR A 352 -18.75 -21.53 -4.69
CA THR A 352 -19.68 -21.68 -3.55
C THR A 352 -18.97 -21.42 -2.22
N LYS A 353 -19.69 -21.38 -1.09
CA LYS A 353 -19.07 -21.26 0.24
C LYS A 353 -18.15 -22.44 0.58
N GLU A 354 -18.39 -23.61 -0.01
CA GLU A 354 -17.55 -24.81 0.09
C GLU A 354 -16.41 -24.83 -0.95
N TYR A 355 -16.25 -23.75 -1.70
CA TYR A 355 -15.24 -23.61 -2.76
C TYR A 355 -15.37 -24.61 -3.90
N LYS A 356 -16.61 -24.89 -4.32
CA LYS A 356 -16.88 -25.55 -5.59
C LYS A 356 -16.93 -24.51 -6.71
N LEU A 357 -16.15 -24.72 -7.77
CA LEU A 357 -16.16 -23.87 -8.95
C LEU A 357 -17.55 -23.91 -9.61
N THR A 358 -18.13 -22.75 -9.89
CA THR A 358 -19.47 -22.60 -10.45
C THR A 358 -19.55 -21.36 -11.36
N TYR A 359 -20.62 -21.27 -12.14
CA TYR A 359 -20.96 -20.09 -12.93
C TYR A 359 -22.05 -19.23 -12.29
N SER A 360 -22.53 -19.61 -11.10
CA SER A 360 -23.57 -18.89 -10.35
C SER A 360 -22.96 -18.13 -9.18
N ASP A 361 -23.42 -16.91 -8.96
CA ASP A 361 -23.08 -16.06 -7.83
C ASP A 361 -24.08 -16.16 -6.66
N ALA A 362 -24.97 -17.17 -6.68
CA ALA A 362 -26.01 -17.34 -5.67
C ALA A 362 -25.49 -17.75 -4.27
N ASP A 363 -24.28 -18.32 -4.18
CA ASP A 363 -23.71 -18.85 -2.93
C ASP A 363 -22.24 -18.44 -2.71
N LEU A 364 -21.92 -17.16 -2.86
CA LEU A 364 -20.53 -16.70 -2.72
C LEU A 364 -19.98 -16.78 -1.28
N PRO A 365 -18.68 -17.08 -1.10
CA PRO A 365 -17.97 -16.82 0.15
C PRO A 365 -18.09 -15.35 0.57
N THR A 366 -18.36 -15.12 1.86
CA THR A 366 -18.64 -13.76 2.40
C THR A 366 -17.39 -12.91 2.64
N HIS A 367 -16.20 -13.50 2.58
CA HIS A 367 -14.93 -12.86 2.93
C HIS A 367 -14.05 -12.55 1.72
N TYR A 368 -14.53 -12.78 0.49
CA TYR A 368 -13.79 -12.54 -0.74
C TYR A 368 -14.68 -11.87 -1.80
N SER A 369 -14.16 -10.85 -2.50
CA SER A 369 -14.92 -10.10 -3.50
C SER A 369 -14.82 -10.77 -4.87
N PHE A 370 -15.86 -11.50 -5.26
CA PHE A 370 -15.95 -12.14 -6.59
C PHE A 370 -16.51 -11.23 -7.69
N GLN A 371 -17.05 -10.07 -7.33
CA GLN A 371 -17.50 -9.07 -8.28
C GLN A 371 -17.48 -7.68 -7.65
N SER A 372 -17.02 -6.68 -8.41
CA SER A 372 -16.95 -5.28 -7.97
C SER A 372 -16.65 -4.36 -9.16
N SER A 373 -16.57 -3.05 -8.93
CA SER A 373 -16.06 -2.11 -9.92
C SER A 373 -14.56 -2.26 -10.15
N TYR A 374 -13.81 -2.70 -9.12
CA TYR A 374 -12.35 -2.76 -9.08
C TYR A 374 -11.62 -1.45 -9.49
N GLY A 375 -12.36 -0.35 -9.63
CA GLY A 375 -11.86 0.90 -10.21
C GLY A 375 -11.55 0.84 -11.72
N VAL A 376 -12.21 -0.05 -12.48
CA VAL A 376 -12.09 -0.16 -13.95
C VAL A 376 -12.42 1.17 -14.62
N GLU A 377 -13.58 1.77 -14.30
CA GLU A 377 -14.00 3.05 -14.87
C GLU A 377 -13.01 4.18 -14.58
N ARG A 378 -12.41 4.18 -13.38
CA ARG A 378 -11.37 5.14 -13.03
C ARG A 378 -10.09 4.93 -13.85
N MET A 379 -9.73 3.67 -14.12
CA MET A 379 -8.59 3.32 -14.95
C MET A 379 -8.82 3.72 -16.41
N ILE A 380 -10.00 3.47 -16.96
CA ILE A 380 -10.37 3.87 -18.33
C ILE A 380 -10.30 5.39 -18.46
N ARG A 381 -10.90 6.15 -17.52
CA ARG A 381 -10.81 7.62 -17.53
C ARG A 381 -9.37 8.12 -17.44
N TYR A 382 -8.53 7.51 -16.60
CA TYR A 382 -7.11 7.86 -16.50
C TYR A 382 -6.39 7.62 -17.83
N TYR A 383 -6.59 6.44 -18.43
CA TYR A 383 -6.04 6.09 -19.72
C TYR A 383 -6.43 7.09 -20.82
N GLU A 384 -7.73 7.36 -20.95
CA GLU A 384 -8.26 8.26 -21.99
C GLU A 384 -7.77 9.70 -21.80
N ALA A 385 -7.69 10.17 -20.55
CA ALA A 385 -7.19 11.50 -20.25
C ALA A 385 -5.69 11.63 -20.60
N VAL A 386 -4.86 10.63 -20.27
CA VAL A 386 -3.44 10.59 -20.66
C VAL A 386 -3.29 10.52 -22.18
N LYS A 387 -4.06 9.66 -22.86
CA LYS A 387 -4.03 9.50 -24.31
C LYS A 387 -4.42 10.78 -25.03
N LYS A 388 -5.49 11.46 -24.58
CA LYS A 388 -5.99 12.71 -25.17
C LYS A 388 -5.02 13.88 -24.96
N ALA A 389 -4.49 14.03 -23.74
CA ALA A 389 -3.56 15.12 -23.45
C ALA A 389 -2.19 14.92 -24.13
N GLY A 390 -1.77 13.66 -24.30
CA GLY A 390 -0.39 13.33 -24.64
C GLY A 390 0.55 13.50 -23.45
N ARG A 391 1.68 12.77 -23.46
CA ARG A 391 2.60 12.72 -22.31
C ARG A 391 3.10 14.08 -21.85
N ALA A 392 3.57 14.92 -22.77
CA ALA A 392 4.21 16.20 -22.41
C ALA A 392 3.23 17.11 -21.67
N ALA A 393 2.04 17.34 -22.25
CA ALA A 393 1.00 18.17 -21.64
C ALA A 393 0.47 17.55 -20.33
N TRP A 394 0.30 16.22 -20.29
CA TRP A 394 -0.08 15.52 -19.06
C TRP A 394 0.93 15.78 -17.93
N LEU A 395 2.22 15.54 -18.16
CA LEU A 395 3.26 15.75 -17.15
C LEU A 395 3.34 17.21 -16.68
N VAL A 396 3.14 18.18 -17.58
CA VAL A 396 3.06 19.60 -17.21
C VAL A 396 1.84 19.85 -16.33
N SER A 397 0.67 19.30 -16.65
CA SER A 397 -0.56 19.45 -15.84
C SER A 397 -0.46 18.82 -14.45
N GLN A 398 0.39 17.81 -14.27
CA GLN A 398 0.61 17.16 -12.96
C GLN A 398 1.57 17.93 -12.07
N LYS A 399 2.32 18.92 -12.59
CA LYS A 399 3.19 19.76 -11.77
C LYS A 399 2.31 20.72 -10.96
N SER A 400 2.28 20.52 -9.63
CA SER A 400 1.64 21.47 -8.71
C SER A 400 2.29 22.85 -8.88
N LYS A 401 1.47 23.86 -9.17
CA LYS A 401 1.92 25.26 -9.09
C LYS A 401 2.11 25.62 -7.61
N PRO A 402 3.20 26.32 -7.24
CA PRO A 402 3.33 26.89 -5.90
C PRO A 402 2.10 27.74 -5.59
N LEU A 403 1.54 27.56 -4.40
CA LEU A 403 0.42 28.39 -3.94
C LEU A 403 0.95 29.77 -3.58
N THR A 404 0.17 30.81 -3.89
CA THR A 404 0.45 32.17 -3.41
C THR A 404 0.25 32.24 -1.90
N ALA A 405 0.82 33.25 -1.23
CA ALA A 405 0.61 33.47 0.21
C ALA A 405 -0.88 33.52 0.58
N ALA A 406 -1.70 34.22 -0.22
CA ALA A 406 -3.15 34.29 -0.01
C ALA A 406 -3.83 32.91 -0.14
N GLN A 407 -3.40 32.08 -1.10
CA GLN A 407 -3.93 30.72 -1.26
C GLN A 407 -3.51 29.79 -0.11
N LEU A 408 -2.27 29.92 0.38
CA LEU A 408 -1.80 29.20 1.56
C LEU A 408 -2.63 29.55 2.79
N THR A 409 -2.84 30.85 3.04
CA THR A 409 -3.69 31.34 4.13
C THR A 409 -5.14 30.85 4.00
N ALA A 410 -5.73 30.94 2.81
CA ALA A 410 -7.10 30.47 2.58
C ALA A 410 -7.24 28.96 2.81
N ARG A 411 -6.24 28.17 2.35
CA ARG A 411 -6.21 26.72 2.59
C ARG A 411 -6.06 26.39 4.07
N ALA A 412 -5.16 27.07 4.78
CA ALA A 412 -4.99 26.89 6.22
C ALA A 412 -6.30 27.19 6.98
N ARG A 413 -6.97 28.32 6.67
CA ARG A 413 -8.28 28.67 7.24
C ARG A 413 -9.34 27.60 6.94
N GLY A 414 -9.37 27.08 5.72
CA GLY A 414 -10.28 25.99 5.34
C GLY A 414 -10.05 24.68 6.11
N MET A 415 -8.84 24.46 6.63
CA MET A 415 -8.49 23.29 7.45
C MET A 415 -8.85 23.47 8.93
N GLU A 416 -9.03 24.69 9.45
CA GLU A 416 -9.18 24.95 10.89
C GLU A 416 -10.27 24.10 11.55
N LYS A 417 -11.45 23.99 10.94
CA LYS A 417 -12.54 23.16 11.49
C LYS A 417 -12.09 21.71 11.68
N LYS A 418 -11.45 21.13 10.67
CA LYS A 418 -10.95 19.75 10.72
C LYS A 418 -9.84 19.61 11.76
N ILE A 419 -8.96 20.59 11.89
CA ILE A 419 -7.89 20.60 12.88
C ILE A 419 -8.45 20.63 14.30
N ARG A 420 -9.41 21.53 14.59
CA ARG A 420 -10.09 21.59 15.89
C ARG A 420 -10.79 20.26 16.22
N THR A 421 -11.42 19.61 15.24
CA THR A 421 -12.01 18.26 15.43
C THR A 421 -10.96 17.21 15.79
N ILE A 422 -9.83 17.15 15.07
CA ILE A 422 -8.76 16.18 15.35
C ILE A 422 -8.14 16.42 16.73
N VAL A 423 -7.91 17.69 17.10
CA VAL A 423 -7.37 18.06 18.42
C VAL A 423 -8.34 17.70 19.53
N ALA A 424 -9.63 18.03 19.38
CA ALA A 424 -10.65 17.74 20.39
C ALA A 424 -10.92 16.23 20.57
N ALA A 425 -10.69 15.43 19.52
CA ALA A 425 -10.82 13.98 19.58
C ALA A 425 -9.62 13.28 20.26
N GLN A 426 -8.50 13.99 20.47
CA GLN A 426 -7.32 13.43 21.12
C GLN A 426 -7.50 13.46 22.65
N ASP A 427 -7.29 12.33 23.31
CA ASP A 427 -7.43 12.25 24.76
C ASP A 427 -6.19 12.76 25.54
N ALA A 428 -6.29 12.71 26.87
CA ALA A 428 -5.23 13.15 27.77
C ALA A 428 -3.90 12.37 27.61
N GLN A 429 -3.92 11.16 27.03
CA GLN A 429 -2.72 10.37 26.76
C GLN A 429 -2.15 10.61 25.35
N GLY A 430 -2.86 11.36 24.48
CA GLY A 430 -2.45 11.58 23.09
C GLY A 430 -3.09 10.62 22.10
N ARG A 431 -4.10 9.85 22.51
CA ARG A 431 -4.71 8.80 21.68
C ARG A 431 -5.87 9.36 20.87
N TRP A 432 -5.99 8.91 19.63
CA TRP A 432 -7.21 8.99 18.85
C TRP A 432 -7.94 7.64 18.93
N VAL A 433 -8.93 7.56 19.82
CA VAL A 433 -9.62 6.30 20.13
C VAL A 433 -10.79 6.09 19.17
N THR A 434 -10.74 4.98 18.44
CA THR A 434 -11.87 4.49 17.65
C THR A 434 -12.83 3.69 18.54
N ARG A 435 -14.08 4.13 18.63
CA ARG A 435 -15.11 3.58 19.54
C ARG A 435 -16.11 2.62 18.89
N THR A 436 -16.07 2.48 17.57
CA THR A 436 -16.93 1.53 16.85
C THR A 436 -16.48 0.10 17.11
N LYS A 437 -17.40 -0.82 17.44
CA LYS A 437 -17.07 -2.24 17.60
C LYS A 437 -16.50 -2.82 16.30
N LEU A 438 -15.48 -3.68 16.43
CA LEU A 438 -14.90 -4.42 15.31
C LEU A 438 -14.75 -5.88 15.70
N GLU A 439 -15.36 -6.77 14.92
CA GLU A 439 -15.13 -8.20 14.99
C GLU A 439 -14.44 -8.66 13.70
N THR A 440 -13.27 -9.27 13.84
CA THR A 440 -12.50 -9.77 12.70
C THR A 440 -11.63 -10.94 13.10
N ARG A 441 -11.69 -12.03 12.32
CA ARG A 441 -10.89 -13.25 12.54
C ARG A 441 -10.93 -13.75 14.00
N GLY A 442 -12.12 -13.73 14.61
CA GLY A 442 -12.34 -14.15 15.99
C GLY A 442 -11.84 -13.17 17.08
N MET A 443 -11.32 -12.00 16.69
CA MET A 443 -10.94 -10.93 17.61
C MET A 443 -12.08 -9.92 17.73
N LYS A 444 -12.39 -9.53 18.96
CA LYS A 444 -13.42 -8.51 19.26
C LYS A 444 -12.75 -7.29 19.89
N PHE A 445 -12.73 -6.19 19.15
CA PHE A 445 -12.26 -4.91 19.66
C PHE A 445 -13.43 -4.01 20.03
N GLY A 446 -13.38 -3.47 21.26
CA GLY A 446 -14.13 -2.27 21.63
C GLY A 446 -13.33 -1.02 21.26
N ASP A 447 -13.14 -0.14 22.24
CA ASP A 447 -12.26 1.03 22.14
C ASP A 447 -10.82 0.60 21.81
N ARG A 448 -10.26 1.21 20.78
CA ARG A 448 -8.93 0.87 20.28
C ARG A 448 -8.22 2.05 19.62
N ILE A 449 -6.91 1.93 19.53
CA ILE A 449 -6.07 2.78 18.70
C ILE A 449 -5.89 2.08 17.36
N GLU A 450 -6.14 2.81 16.28
CA GLU A 450 -5.91 2.35 14.91
C GLU A 450 -4.77 3.12 14.26
N THR A 451 -3.83 2.39 13.68
CA THR A 451 -2.68 2.97 13.01
C THR A 451 -3.08 3.80 11.79
N ARG A 452 -4.16 3.44 11.10
CA ARG A 452 -4.72 4.24 10.00
C ARG A 452 -5.20 5.61 10.47
N GLU A 453 -5.90 5.65 11.59
CA GLU A 453 -6.40 6.88 12.18
C GLU A 453 -5.24 7.79 12.61
N PHE A 454 -4.21 7.20 13.23
CA PHE A 454 -2.97 7.90 13.56
C PHE A 454 -2.30 8.52 12.31
N ILE A 455 -2.08 7.72 11.26
CA ILE A 455 -1.44 8.18 10.01
C ILE A 455 -2.24 9.33 9.39
N GLN A 456 -3.56 9.21 9.33
CA GLN A 456 -4.43 10.24 8.79
C GLN A 456 -4.34 11.54 9.59
N ASN A 457 -4.44 11.47 10.92
CA ASN A 457 -4.43 12.65 11.77
C ASN A 457 -3.07 13.35 11.78
N VAL A 458 -1.96 12.60 11.85
CA VAL A 458 -0.60 13.15 11.71
C VAL A 458 -0.40 13.81 10.35
N GLY A 459 -0.91 13.19 9.28
CA GLY A 459 -0.85 13.76 7.93
C GLY A 459 -1.55 15.12 7.84
N VAL A 460 -2.78 15.21 8.36
CA VAL A 460 -3.59 16.44 8.33
C VAL A 460 -2.99 17.54 9.22
N LEU A 461 -2.55 17.20 10.43
CA LEU A 461 -1.93 18.15 11.36
C LEU A 461 -0.64 18.71 10.79
N SER A 462 0.23 17.86 10.24
CA SER A 462 1.51 18.30 9.66
C SER A 462 1.33 19.09 8.38
N GLU A 463 0.35 18.75 7.53
CA GLU A 463 -0.01 19.55 6.36
C GLU A 463 -0.44 20.96 6.78
N TYR A 464 -1.38 21.07 7.72
CA TYR A 464 -1.83 22.36 8.23
C TYR A 464 -0.68 23.22 8.76
N LEU A 465 0.19 22.64 9.61
CA LEU A 465 1.34 23.35 10.16
C LEU A 465 2.35 23.79 9.10
N SER A 466 2.47 23.06 7.98
CA SER A 466 3.33 23.46 6.87
C SER A 466 2.80 24.64 6.06
N LEU A 467 1.49 24.85 6.04
CA LEU A 467 0.86 25.99 5.34
C LEU A 467 1.03 27.32 6.09
N LEU A 468 1.47 27.26 7.35
CA LEU A 468 1.68 28.42 8.22
C LEU A 468 3.14 28.89 8.28
N ARG A 469 4.03 28.21 7.54
CA ARG A 469 5.44 28.58 7.38
C ARG A 469 5.59 29.43 6.13
#